data_AF-A0A1N7C3U5-F1
#
_entry.id   AF-A0A1N7C3U5-F1
#
_cell.length_a   1.000
_cell.length_b   1.000
_cell.length_c   1.000
_cell.angle_alpha   90.00
_cell.angle_beta   90.00
_cell.angle_gamma   90.00
#
_symmetry.space_group_name_H-M   'P 1'
#
loop_
_entity.id
_entity.type
_entity.pdbx_description
1 polymer ?
#
loop_
_entity_poly.entity_id
_entity_poly.type
_entity_poly.pdbx_seq_one_letter_code
_entity_poly.pdbx_strand_id
1 'polypeptide(L)'
;MMSRPIAAAALVVGCVTLAGCVPPGIACPAIMYPISGPVVVEVDPTLIGDGSLAACLGKDCEAAAIAPAEPGVWRIPDAPPYSSQNVDGVDPGAGVRLVIRDATGATVRDEWREIPFTRDDPGPCPGPITLQSIVLD
;
A
#
# COMPACT_ATOMS: atom_id res chain seq x y z
N MET A 1 -39.09 -27.51 61.95
CA MET A 1 -38.06 -28.42 61.41
C MET A 1 -37.65 -27.85 60.05
N MET A 2 -36.57 -27.05 59.95
CA MET A 2 -35.17 -27.48 59.74
C MET A 2 -35.09 -28.47 58.56
N SER A 3 -34.44 -28.20 57.43
CA SER A 3 -33.04 -27.73 57.31
C SER A 3 -32.72 -27.18 55.89
N ARG A 4 -31.87 -26.16 55.80
CA ARG A 4 -31.14 -25.73 54.57
C ARG A 4 -29.80 -26.47 54.47
N PRO A 5 -29.24 -26.63 53.25
CA PRO A 5 -27.84 -26.23 52.99
C PRO A 5 -27.75 -25.38 51.70
N ILE A 6 -27.23 -24.16 51.71
CA ILE A 6 -25.82 -23.69 51.58
C ILE A 6 -25.16 -24.01 50.22
N ALA A 7 -25.09 -22.93 49.42
CA ALA A 7 -24.01 -22.43 48.56
C ALA A 7 -23.13 -23.37 47.71
N ALA A 8 -23.05 -23.08 46.41
CA ALA A 8 -21.79 -22.84 45.73
C ALA A 8 -22.02 -21.94 44.49
N ALA A 9 -21.47 -20.73 44.54
CA ALA A 9 -21.34 -19.87 43.38
C ALA A 9 -20.23 -20.44 42.47
N ALA A 10 -20.52 -20.57 41.18
CA ALA A 10 -19.48 -20.71 40.16
C ALA A 10 -19.77 -19.70 39.05
N LEU A 11 -19.27 -18.48 39.26
CA LEU A 11 -18.99 -17.52 38.20
C LEU A 11 -17.94 -18.15 37.29
N VAL A 12 -18.37 -18.82 36.22
CA VAL A 12 -17.47 -19.16 35.12
C VAL A 12 -17.38 -17.92 34.25
N VAL A 13 -16.41 -17.07 34.59
CA VAL A 13 -15.86 -16.04 33.69
C VAL A 13 -15.18 -16.79 32.55
N GLY A 14 -15.97 -17.15 31.54
CA GLY A 14 -15.45 -17.59 30.26
C GLY A 14 -15.01 -16.37 29.47
N CYS A 15 -13.82 -15.85 29.75
CA CYS A 15 -13.11 -15.02 28.79
C CYS A 15 -12.85 -15.87 27.55
N VAL A 16 -13.80 -15.83 26.59
CA VAL A 16 -13.57 -16.30 25.23
C VAL A 16 -12.58 -15.31 24.61
N THR A 17 -11.29 -15.57 24.81
CA THR A 17 -10.26 -15.03 23.94
C THR A 17 -10.59 -15.59 22.55
N LEU A 18 -11.10 -14.76 21.65
CA LEU A 18 -11.08 -15.02 20.21
C LEU A 18 -9.60 -15.04 19.74
N ALA A 19 -8.81 -16.00 20.22
CA ALA A 19 -7.62 -16.43 19.54
C ALA A 19 -8.11 -17.39 18.46
N GLY A 20 -8.28 -16.85 17.25
CA GLY A 20 -8.82 -17.58 16.11
C GLY A 20 -8.16 -18.95 15.95
N CYS A 21 -8.99 -19.99 15.77
CA CYS A 21 -8.56 -21.30 15.33
C CYS A 21 -7.90 -21.15 13.94
N VAL A 22 -6.59 -20.99 13.87
CA VAL A 22 -5.85 -21.21 12.63
C VAL A 22 -5.71 -22.72 12.46
N PRO A 23 -6.27 -23.33 11.39
CA PRO A 23 -6.15 -24.77 11.18
C PRO A 23 -4.68 -25.18 11.09
N PRO A 24 -4.26 -26.29 11.72
CA PRO A 24 -2.91 -26.81 11.57
C PRO A 24 -2.67 -27.15 10.10
N GLY A 25 -1.79 -26.40 9.43
CA GLY A 25 -1.50 -26.54 8.00
C GLY A 25 -1.64 -25.25 7.19
N ILE A 26 -2.26 -24.20 7.76
CA ILE A 26 -2.23 -22.86 7.17
C ILE A 26 -0.97 -22.16 7.69
N ALA A 27 0.11 -22.23 6.92
CA ALA A 27 1.38 -21.55 7.27
C ALA A 27 1.20 -20.03 7.37
N CYS A 28 0.27 -19.48 6.59
CA CYS A 28 -0.03 -18.05 6.53
C CYS A 28 -1.54 -17.85 6.57
N PRO A 29 -2.14 -17.50 7.73
CA PRO A 29 -3.52 -17.00 7.69
C PRO A 29 -3.55 -15.86 6.67
N ALA A 30 -4.59 -15.78 5.84
CA ALA A 30 -4.75 -14.79 4.77
C ALA A 30 -4.96 -13.38 5.34
N ILE A 31 -3.99 -12.90 6.12
CA ILE A 31 -3.88 -11.53 6.60
C ILE A 31 -3.24 -10.78 5.44
N MET A 32 -4.08 -10.16 4.61
CA MET A 32 -3.60 -9.15 3.68
C MET A 32 -3.14 -7.96 4.50
N TYR A 33 -1.89 -7.53 4.30
CA TYR A 33 -1.40 -6.27 4.80
C TYR A 33 -1.67 -5.22 3.72
N PRO A 34 -2.72 -4.38 3.85
CA PRO A 34 -2.95 -3.32 2.88
C PRO A 34 -1.76 -2.36 2.94
N ILE A 35 -1.04 -2.26 1.82
CA ILE A 35 0.07 -1.33 1.69
C ILE A 35 -0.56 0.04 1.54
N SER A 36 -0.57 0.76 2.65
CA SER A 36 -1.24 2.04 2.79
C SER A 36 -0.17 3.13 2.82
N GLY A 37 -0.31 4.10 1.92
CA GLY A 37 0.64 5.20 1.79
C GLY A 37 0.96 5.53 0.33
N PRO A 38 1.33 6.79 0.05
CA PRO A 38 1.59 7.22 -1.31
C PRO A 38 2.88 6.59 -1.86
N VAL A 39 2.87 6.24 -3.14
CA VAL A 39 4.12 5.92 -3.86
C VAL A 39 4.90 7.22 -4.05
N VAL A 40 6.17 7.23 -3.67
CA VAL A 40 7.04 8.40 -3.81
C VAL A 40 7.85 8.28 -5.10
N VAL A 41 7.89 9.36 -5.87
CA VAL A 41 8.73 9.50 -7.06
C VAL A 41 9.67 10.66 -6.86
N GLU A 42 10.95 10.41 -7.02
CA GLU A 42 12.03 11.38 -7.00
C GLU A 42 12.54 11.55 -8.43
N VAL A 43 12.56 12.79 -8.94
CA VAL A 43 12.95 13.10 -10.31
C VAL A 43 14.11 14.07 -10.31
N ASP A 44 15.14 13.78 -11.10
CA ASP A 44 16.26 14.70 -11.29
C ASP A 44 15.72 16.06 -11.81
N PRO A 45 16.10 17.19 -11.17
CA PRO A 45 15.64 18.52 -11.58
C PRO A 45 15.96 18.86 -13.04
N THR A 46 17.05 18.32 -13.59
CA THR A 46 17.47 18.53 -14.99
C THR A 46 16.61 17.75 -15.98
N LEU A 47 16.01 16.64 -15.55
CA LEU A 47 15.10 15.83 -16.36
C LEU A 47 13.72 16.48 -16.48
N ILE A 48 13.18 17.00 -15.36
CA ILE A 48 11.84 17.57 -15.33
C ILE A 48 11.80 19.06 -15.72
N GLY A 49 12.82 19.84 -15.38
CA GLY A 49 12.85 21.29 -15.59
C GLY A 49 11.59 21.99 -15.07
N ASP A 50 11.00 22.86 -15.89
CA ASP A 50 9.71 23.52 -15.63
C ASP A 50 8.48 22.66 -16.05
N GLY A 51 8.71 21.37 -16.27
CA GLY A 51 7.70 20.42 -16.70
C GLY A 51 6.75 19.95 -15.60
N SER A 52 6.03 18.88 -15.89
CA SER A 52 5.08 18.25 -14.96
C SER A 52 5.18 16.74 -14.99
N LEU A 53 4.80 16.12 -13.88
CA LEU A 53 4.70 14.66 -13.75
C LEU A 53 3.23 14.26 -13.71
N ALA A 54 2.90 13.20 -14.44
CA ALA A 54 1.63 12.50 -14.35
C ALA A 54 1.88 11.02 -14.06
N ALA A 55 0.99 10.37 -13.31
CA ALA A 55 1.11 8.96 -13.02
C ALA A 55 -0.21 8.20 -12.97
N CYS A 56 -0.09 6.88 -13.09
CA CYS A 56 -1.15 5.90 -12.88
C CYS A 56 -0.55 4.64 -12.22
N LEU A 57 -1.10 4.24 -11.09
CA LEU A 57 -0.79 3.03 -10.35
C LEU A 57 -1.54 1.86 -11.00
N GLY A 58 -0.82 0.90 -11.54
CA GLY A 58 -1.40 -0.14 -12.38
C GLY A 58 -1.49 0.23 -13.86
N LYS A 59 -2.00 -0.70 -14.67
CA LYS A 59 -2.08 -0.57 -16.13
C LYS A 59 -3.42 -0.04 -16.63
N ASP A 60 -4.41 0.02 -15.75
CA ASP A 60 -5.82 0.21 -16.11
C ASP A 60 -6.34 1.63 -15.79
N CYS A 61 -5.44 2.61 -15.63
CA CYS A 61 -5.79 4.02 -15.49
C CYS A 61 -5.05 4.91 -16.49
N GLU A 62 -5.56 6.13 -16.67
CA GLU A 62 -4.87 7.18 -17.40
C GLU A 62 -3.92 7.93 -16.46
N ALA A 63 -2.74 8.30 -16.96
CA ALA A 63 -1.79 9.07 -16.19
C ALA A 63 -2.35 10.48 -15.90
N ALA A 64 -2.65 10.74 -14.64
CA ALA A 64 -3.17 12.01 -14.15
C ALA A 64 -2.05 12.88 -13.58
N ALA A 65 -2.12 14.20 -13.79
CA ALA A 65 -1.10 15.13 -13.33
C ALA A 65 -1.01 15.19 -11.80
N ILE A 66 0.21 15.20 -11.26
CA ILE A 66 0.47 15.22 -9.82
C ILE A 66 1.16 16.53 -9.47
N ALA A 67 0.68 17.20 -8.43
CA ALA A 67 1.37 18.35 -7.87
C ALA A 67 2.65 17.89 -7.15
N PRO A 68 3.79 18.58 -7.32
CA PRO A 68 4.98 18.29 -6.54
C PRO A 68 4.69 18.49 -5.06
N ALA A 69 5.09 17.53 -4.24
CA ALA A 69 5.03 17.70 -2.80
C ALA A 69 6.15 18.63 -2.34
N GLU A 70 7.34 18.45 -2.91
CA GLU A 70 8.56 19.24 -2.71
C GLU A 70 9.32 19.30 -4.06
N PRO A 71 10.29 20.21 -4.26
CA PRO A 71 11.06 20.24 -5.50
C PRO A 71 11.70 18.89 -5.79
N GLY A 72 11.39 18.30 -6.95
CA GLY A 72 11.90 16.98 -7.34
C GLY A 72 11.18 15.79 -6.71
N VAL A 73 10.15 16.00 -5.87
CA VAL A 73 9.45 14.93 -5.15
C VAL A 73 7.94 14.96 -5.40
N TRP A 74 7.40 13.84 -5.85
CA TRP A 74 5.96 13.63 -6.04
C TRP A 74 5.46 12.47 -5.19
N ARG A 75 4.25 12.63 -4.64
CA ARG A 75 3.55 11.61 -3.86
C ARG A 75 2.30 11.21 -4.63
N ILE A 76 2.27 10.01 -5.17
CA ILE A 76 1.14 9.48 -5.94
C ILE A 76 0.06 9.01 -4.97
N PRO A 77 -1.15 9.58 -5.00
CA PRO A 77 -2.26 9.10 -4.18
C PRO A 77 -2.67 7.68 -4.57
N ASP A 78 -3.07 6.86 -3.59
CA ASP A 78 -3.58 5.50 -3.76
C ASP A 78 -5.07 5.45 -4.11
N ALA A 79 -5.62 6.56 -4.63
CA ALA A 79 -7.03 6.74 -4.93
C ALA A 79 -7.23 7.25 -6.37
N PRO A 80 -8.46 7.15 -6.92
CA PRO A 80 -8.79 7.73 -8.21
C PRO A 80 -8.46 9.23 -8.25
N PRO A 81 -7.98 9.76 -9.39
CA PRO A 81 -7.82 9.10 -10.69
C PRO A 81 -6.52 8.28 -10.87
N TYR A 82 -5.63 8.25 -9.88
CA TYR A 82 -4.30 7.65 -9.99
C TYR A 82 -4.30 6.14 -9.79
N SER A 83 -5.31 5.60 -9.11
CA SER A 83 -5.49 4.16 -8.90
C SER A 83 -6.89 3.74 -9.36
N SER A 84 -7.03 2.47 -9.74
CA SER A 84 -8.35 1.90 -10.04
C SER A 84 -9.26 1.93 -8.80
N GLN A 85 -10.56 2.13 -8.97
CA GLN A 85 -11.49 2.44 -7.86
C GLN A 85 -11.72 1.30 -6.84
N ASN A 86 -11.06 0.14 -7.02
CA ASN A 86 -11.41 -1.11 -6.35
C ASN A 86 -10.23 -1.78 -5.63
N VAL A 87 -9.15 -1.05 -5.33
CA VAL A 87 -8.01 -1.59 -4.57
C VAL A 87 -7.89 -0.92 -3.21
N ASP A 88 -7.88 -1.73 -2.15
CA ASP A 88 -7.57 -1.30 -0.79
C ASP A 88 -6.04 -1.21 -0.64
N GLY A 89 -5.46 -0.14 -1.19
CA GLY A 89 -4.03 0.17 -1.14
C GLY A 89 -3.27 -0.06 -2.44
N VAL A 90 -1.94 0.00 -2.33
CA VAL A 90 -1.02 -0.10 -3.48
C VAL A 90 -0.57 -1.55 -3.68
N ASP A 91 -0.69 -2.06 -4.91
CA ASP A 91 -0.03 -3.32 -5.32
C ASP A 91 1.32 -2.99 -5.99
N PRO A 92 2.48 -3.28 -5.34
CA PRO A 92 3.78 -2.99 -5.90
C PRO A 92 4.07 -3.79 -7.18
N GLY A 93 3.51 -5.01 -7.28
CA GLY A 93 3.64 -5.86 -8.46
C GLY A 93 2.83 -5.34 -9.65
N ALA A 94 1.78 -4.56 -9.37
CA ALA A 94 1.01 -3.87 -10.39
C ALA A 94 1.74 -2.66 -10.96
N GLY A 95 2.85 -2.19 -10.38
CA GLY A 95 3.72 -1.13 -10.91
C GLY A 95 3.05 0.24 -11.09
N VAL A 96 3.75 1.15 -11.76
CA VAL A 96 3.30 2.52 -12.04
C VAL A 96 3.72 2.97 -13.45
N ARG A 97 2.80 3.62 -14.16
CA ARG A 97 3.10 4.39 -15.37
C ARG A 97 3.42 5.83 -14.98
N LEU A 98 4.56 6.33 -15.44
CA LEU A 98 5.04 7.69 -15.19
C LEU A 98 5.18 8.42 -16.52
N VAL A 99 4.60 9.62 -16.59
CA VAL A 99 4.64 10.48 -17.77
C VAL A 99 5.20 11.82 -17.38
N ILE A 100 6.35 12.17 -17.95
CA ILE A 100 6.96 13.49 -17.81
C ILE A 100 6.55 14.31 -19.04
N ARG A 101 6.06 15.52 -18.79
CA ARG A 101 5.71 16.50 -19.82
C ARG A 101 6.56 17.75 -19.66
N ASP A 102 6.97 18.34 -20.77
CA ASP A 102 7.67 19.63 -20.75
C ASP A 102 6.73 20.80 -20.43
N ALA A 103 7.27 22.02 -20.38
CA ALA A 103 6.52 23.25 -20.10
C ALA A 103 5.44 23.58 -21.15
N THR A 104 5.51 22.98 -22.35
CA THR A 104 4.50 23.12 -23.41
C THR A 104 3.38 22.08 -23.29
N GLY A 105 3.55 21.11 -22.39
CA GLY A 105 2.63 19.99 -22.19
C GLY A 105 2.92 18.78 -23.08
N ALA A 106 4.01 18.79 -23.85
CA ALA A 106 4.40 17.65 -24.69
C ALA A 106 5.05 16.56 -23.85
N THR A 107 4.70 15.30 -24.12
CA THR A 107 5.31 14.14 -23.45
C THR A 107 6.77 13.99 -23.87
N VAL A 108 7.68 14.08 -22.89
CA VAL A 108 9.12 13.84 -23.09
C VAL A 108 9.55 12.45 -22.62
N ARG A 109 8.82 11.88 -21.65
CA ARG A 109 9.03 10.51 -21.15
C ARG A 109 7.69 9.88 -20.81
N ASP A 110 7.49 8.62 -21.20
CA ASP A 110 6.33 7.81 -20.85
C ASP A 110 6.83 6.39 -20.65
N GLU A 111 6.87 5.96 -19.39
CA GLU A 111 7.49 4.69 -19.05
C GLU A 111 6.78 3.99 -17.89
N TRP A 112 6.99 2.68 -17.87
CA TRP A 112 6.53 1.81 -16.81
C TRP A 112 7.65 1.54 -15.82
N ARG A 113 7.36 1.67 -14.53
CA ARG A 113 8.28 1.35 -13.43
C ARG A 113 7.64 0.37 -12.47
N GLU A 114 8.44 -0.56 -11.98
CA GLU A 114 8.08 -1.34 -10.81
C GLU A 114 8.17 -0.44 -9.57
N ILE A 115 7.30 -0.66 -8.60
CA ILE A 115 7.36 0.07 -7.33
C ILE A 115 8.32 -0.69 -6.43
N PRO A 116 9.50 -0.14 -6.10
CA PRO A 116 10.47 -0.84 -5.28
C PRO A 116 9.95 -0.98 -3.84
N PHE A 117 10.26 -2.10 -3.20
CA PHE A 117 9.86 -2.35 -1.82
C PHE A 117 10.84 -3.30 -1.12
N THR A 118 10.93 -3.17 0.20
CA THR A 118 11.64 -4.11 1.08
C THR A 118 10.66 -4.93 1.89
N ARG A 119 11.03 -6.19 2.17
CA ARG A 119 10.33 -7.06 3.11
C ARG A 119 11.13 -7.15 4.39
N ASP A 120 10.49 -6.91 5.53
CA ASP A 120 11.15 -6.97 6.83
C ASP A 120 11.51 -8.41 7.24
N ASP A 121 10.76 -9.41 6.74
CA ASP A 121 11.03 -10.83 6.95
C ASP A 121 10.78 -11.63 5.65
N PRO A 122 11.78 -12.35 5.11
CA PRO A 122 11.63 -13.22 3.93
C PRO A 122 11.00 -14.58 4.25
N GLY A 123 10.43 -14.75 5.45
CA GLY A 123 9.73 -15.95 5.86
C GLY A 123 8.64 -16.41 4.88
N PRO A 124 8.05 -17.60 5.12
CA PRO A 124 7.11 -18.23 4.19
C PRO A 124 5.80 -17.44 3.99
N CYS A 125 5.57 -16.38 4.78
CA CYS A 125 4.39 -15.54 4.71
C CYS A 125 4.72 -14.14 4.22
N PRO A 126 3.83 -13.49 3.45
CA PRO A 126 3.96 -12.09 3.12
C PRO A 126 3.99 -11.28 4.43
N GLY A 127 5.16 -10.80 4.81
CA GLY A 127 5.33 -9.87 5.92
C GLY A 127 4.93 -8.45 5.50
N PRO A 128 4.92 -7.50 6.45
CA PRO A 128 4.82 -6.09 6.11
C PRO A 128 5.95 -5.72 5.13
N ILE A 129 5.61 -4.82 4.20
CA ILE A 129 6.58 -4.26 3.27
C ILE A 129 6.67 -2.76 3.46
N THR A 130 7.84 -2.22 3.14
CA THR A 130 8.06 -0.78 3.08
C THR A 130 8.29 -0.40 1.62
N LEU A 131 7.46 0.51 1.10
CA LEU A 131 7.65 1.08 -0.23
C LEU A 131 8.91 1.96 -0.24
N GLN A 132 9.67 1.88 -1.33
CA GLN A 132 10.82 2.73 -1.59
C GLN A 132 10.47 3.75 -2.68
N SER A 133 11.24 4.83 -2.74
CA SER A 133 11.10 5.84 -3.78
C SER A 133 11.48 5.28 -5.15
N ILE A 134 10.72 5.64 -6.18
CA ILE A 134 11.12 5.46 -7.57
C ILE A 134 11.99 6.66 -7.96
N VAL A 135 13.21 6.39 -8.39
CA VAL A 135 14.14 7.44 -8.84
C VAL A 135 14.14 7.50 -10.36
N LEU A 136 13.94 8.71 -10.90
CA LEU A 136 14.02 9.01 -12.32
C LEU A 136 15.19 9.95 -12.59
N ASP A 137 16.21 9.40 -13.23
CA ASP A 137 17.43 10.05 -13.74
C ASP A 137 17.41 10.21 -15.26
#